data_AF-A0A441VAJ1-F1
#
_entry.id   AF-A0A441VAJ1-F1
#
_cell.length_a   1.000
_cell.length_b   1.000
_cell.length_c   1.000
_cell.angle_alpha   90.00
_cell.angle_beta   90.00
_cell.angle_gamma   90.00
#
_symmetry.space_group_name_H-M   'P 1'
#
loop_
_entity.id
_entity.type
_entity.pdbx_description
1 polymer ?
#
loop_
_entity_poly.entity_id
_entity_poly.type
_entity_poly.pdbx_seq_one_letter_code
_entity_poly.pdbx_strand_id
1 'polypeptide(L)'
;MAERPLASRQRAYRRGHRSEWLAAAALMVKGYRILARRHRTRFGEIDLIARRGDLVLIVEVKARPTLVEAMEAIAHESERRIESAADLWLSRQSDYGRLSVRFDMVAVLPWRWPVHVENVFYGRS
;
A
#
# COMPACT_ATOMS: atom_id res chain seq x y z
N MET A 1 4.05 29.44 -6.89
CA MET A 1 3.24 28.29 -6.43
C MET A 1 2.30 27.92 -7.58
N ALA A 2 2.67 26.94 -8.41
CA ALA A 2 1.93 26.65 -9.65
C ALA A 2 0.74 25.72 -9.38
N GLU A 3 -0.48 26.19 -9.62
CA GLU A 3 -1.68 25.36 -9.58
C GLU A 3 -1.60 24.26 -10.64
N ARG A 4 -1.57 23.00 -10.21
CA ARG A 4 -1.67 21.85 -11.13
C ARG A 4 -3.10 21.81 -11.72
N PRO A 5 -3.29 21.82 -13.05
CA PRO A 5 -4.61 21.89 -13.68
C PRO A 5 -5.53 20.75 -13.24
N LEU A 6 -6.84 21.01 -13.05
CA LEU A 6 -7.85 20.03 -12.59
C LEU A 6 -7.85 18.71 -13.41
N ALA A 7 -7.56 18.77 -14.70
CA ALA A 7 -7.43 17.60 -15.59
C ALA A 7 -6.25 16.67 -15.21
N SER A 8 -5.17 17.22 -14.65
CA SER A 8 -4.01 16.45 -14.17
C SER A 8 -4.35 15.66 -12.88
N ARG A 9 -5.19 16.25 -12.01
CA ARG A 9 -5.73 15.61 -10.80
C ARG A 9 -6.67 14.46 -11.15
N GLN A 10 -7.58 14.64 -12.10
CA GLN A 10 -8.48 13.57 -12.55
C GLN A 10 -7.72 12.40 -13.19
N ARG A 11 -6.69 12.68 -13.99
CA ARG A 11 -5.83 11.66 -14.61
C ARG A 11 -4.98 10.92 -13.57
N ALA A 12 -4.43 11.63 -12.58
CA ALA A 12 -3.70 11.02 -11.47
C ALA A 12 -4.63 10.16 -10.58
N TYR A 13 -5.84 10.62 -10.32
CA TYR A 13 -6.86 9.90 -9.54
C TYR A 13 -7.29 8.60 -10.24
N ARG A 14 -7.68 8.67 -11.52
CA ARG A 14 -8.04 7.47 -12.29
C ARG A 14 -6.89 6.48 -12.42
N ARG A 15 -5.66 6.98 -12.54
CA ARG A 15 -4.46 6.15 -12.57
C ARG A 15 -4.25 5.45 -11.23
N GLY A 16 -4.40 6.17 -10.11
CA GLY A 16 -4.33 5.59 -8.76
C GLY A 16 -5.34 4.47 -8.54
N HIS A 17 -6.60 4.65 -8.96
CA HIS A 17 -7.64 3.63 -8.79
C HIS A 17 -7.35 2.34 -9.57
N ARG A 18 -6.85 2.47 -10.81
CA ARG A 18 -6.47 1.30 -11.62
C ARG A 18 -5.26 0.58 -11.05
N SER A 19 -4.24 1.33 -10.59
CA SER A 19 -3.05 0.74 -9.99
C SER A 19 -3.38 -0.04 -8.72
N GLU A 20 -4.25 0.49 -7.86
CA GLU A 20 -4.69 -0.19 -6.65
C GLU A 20 -5.47 -1.46 -6.95
N TRP A 21 -6.34 -1.45 -7.97
CA TRP A 21 -7.03 -2.66 -8.44
C TRP A 21 -6.06 -3.74 -8.94
N LEU A 22 -5.07 -3.36 -9.75
CA LEU A 22 -4.06 -4.29 -10.25
C LEU A 22 -3.21 -4.85 -9.11
N ALA A 23 -2.82 -4.00 -8.15
CA ALA A 23 -2.07 -4.42 -6.97
C ALA A 23 -2.87 -5.41 -6.12
N ALA A 24 -4.15 -5.12 -5.87
CA ALA A 24 -5.05 -6.03 -5.17
C ALA A 24 -5.16 -7.38 -5.90
N ALA A 25 -5.35 -7.37 -7.22
CA ALA A 25 -5.42 -8.59 -8.03
C ALA A 25 -4.12 -9.40 -7.95
N ALA A 26 -2.95 -8.75 -8.00
CA ALA A 26 -1.66 -9.41 -7.87
C ALA A 26 -1.48 -10.10 -6.50
N LEU A 27 -1.92 -9.46 -5.42
CA LEU A 27 -1.90 -10.06 -4.08
C LEU A 27 -2.91 -11.21 -3.96
N MET A 28 -4.09 -11.08 -4.55
CA MET A 28 -5.09 -12.15 -4.57
C MET A 28 -4.58 -13.40 -5.30
N VAL A 29 -3.90 -13.23 -6.44
CA VAL A 29 -3.26 -14.35 -7.17
C VAL A 29 -2.18 -15.03 -6.30
N LYS A 30 -1.50 -14.29 -5.43
CA LYS A 30 -0.54 -14.83 -4.44
C LYS A 30 -1.21 -15.47 -3.21
N GLY A 31 -2.54 -15.58 -3.19
CA GLY A 31 -3.31 -16.22 -2.12
C GLY A 31 -3.60 -15.32 -0.91
N TYR A 32 -3.43 -14.00 -1.04
CA TYR A 32 -3.83 -13.07 0.02
C TYR A 32 -5.30 -12.65 -0.14
N ARG A 33 -6.01 -12.52 0.96
CA ARG A 33 -7.33 -11.88 1.00
C ARG A 33 -7.16 -10.38 1.19
N ILE A 34 -7.80 -9.57 0.36
CA ILE A 34 -7.85 -8.11 0.56
C ILE A 34 -8.89 -7.79 1.64
N LEU A 35 -8.46 -7.14 2.72
CA LEU A 35 -9.30 -6.77 3.86
C LEU A 35 -9.78 -5.33 3.78
N ALA A 36 -8.94 -4.44 3.25
CA ALA A 36 -9.29 -3.04 3.06
C ALA A 36 -8.53 -2.43 1.88
N ARG A 37 -9.10 -1.36 1.35
CA ARG A 37 -8.53 -0.52 0.29
C ARG A 37 -8.74 0.93 0.67
N ARG A 38 -7.75 1.80 0.44
CA ARG A 38 -7.76 3.22 0.84
C ARG A 38 -8.24 3.40 2.28
N HIS A 39 -7.65 2.65 3.20
CA HIS A 39 -8.01 2.69 4.60
C HIS A 39 -7.52 3.99 5.23
N ARG A 40 -8.43 4.93 5.45
CA ARG A 40 -8.13 6.23 6.04
C ARG A 40 -8.34 6.21 7.54
N THR A 41 -7.38 6.79 8.24
CA THR A 41 -7.42 7.04 9.67
C THR A 41 -7.09 8.50 9.95
N ARG A 42 -7.24 8.92 11.21
CA ARG A 42 -6.76 10.25 11.63
C ARG A 42 -5.24 10.41 11.58
N PHE A 43 -4.50 9.30 11.48
CA PHE A 43 -3.04 9.27 11.53
C PHE A 43 -2.38 9.11 10.15
N GLY A 44 -3.13 8.58 9.17
CA GLY A 44 -2.61 8.27 7.84
C GLY A 44 -3.62 7.52 6.97
N GLU A 45 -3.23 7.27 5.72
CA GLU A 45 -3.95 6.42 4.76
C GLU A 45 -3.07 5.20 4.43
N ILE A 46 -3.70 4.03 4.33
CA ILE A 46 -3.08 2.80 3.85
C ILE A 46 -3.76 2.44 2.52
N ASP A 47 -2.99 2.26 1.45
CA ASP A 47 -3.54 1.94 0.14
C ASP A 47 -4.26 0.58 0.15
N LEU A 48 -3.61 -0.46 0.68
CA LEU A 48 -4.14 -1.82 0.73
C LEU A 48 -3.79 -2.51 2.06
N ILE A 49 -4.76 -3.24 2.61
CA ILE A 49 -4.52 -4.19 3.72
C ILE A 49 -4.89 -5.57 3.22
N ALA A 50 -3.96 -6.51 3.28
CA ALA A 50 -4.15 -7.89 2.82
C ALA A 50 -3.74 -8.88 3.90
N ARG A 51 -4.29 -10.11 3.88
CA ARG A 51 -4.02 -11.12 4.90
C ARG A 51 -3.92 -12.53 4.33
N ARG A 52 -2.99 -13.32 4.86
CA ARG A 52 -2.88 -14.77 4.59
C ARG A 52 -2.46 -15.49 5.88
N GLY A 53 -3.35 -16.29 6.45
CA GLY A 53 -3.15 -16.86 7.79
C GLY A 53 -3.05 -15.74 8.83
N ASP A 54 -1.99 -15.78 9.65
CA ASP A 54 -1.72 -14.76 10.68
C ASP A 54 -0.83 -13.62 10.18
N LEU A 55 -0.47 -13.61 8.90
CA LEU A 55 0.30 -12.52 8.28
C LEU A 55 -0.63 -11.46 7.69
N VAL A 56 -0.50 -10.23 8.17
CA VAL A 56 -1.13 -9.02 7.64
C VAL A 56 -0.08 -8.22 6.86
N LEU A 57 -0.42 -7.88 5.62
CA LEU A 57 0.35 -6.97 4.79
C LEU A 57 -0.28 -5.59 4.83
N ILE A 58 0.55 -4.61 5.19
CA ILE A 58 0.27 -3.18 5.01
C ILE A 58 1.00 -2.78 3.73
N VAL A 59 0.23 -2.48 2.67
CA VAL A 59 0.78 -2.37 1.32
C VAL A 59 0.59 -0.96 0.77
N GLU A 60 1.69 -0.35 0.36
CA GLU A 60 1.72 0.90 -0.40
C GLU A 60 1.75 0.60 -1.91
N VAL A 61 0.95 1.32 -2.72
CA VAL A 61 0.89 1.09 -4.17
C VAL A 61 1.58 2.23 -4.93
N LYS A 62 2.67 1.90 -5.62
CA LYS A 62 3.45 2.89 -6.38
C LYS A 62 3.31 2.66 -7.88
N ALA A 63 2.65 3.59 -8.55
CA ALA A 63 2.60 3.64 -10.01
C ALA A 63 3.76 4.48 -10.55
N ARG A 64 4.77 3.82 -11.14
CA ARG A 64 5.96 4.46 -11.71
C ARG A 64 6.36 3.79 -13.04
N PRO A 65 7.06 4.50 -13.94
CA PRO A 65 7.65 3.92 -15.14
C PRO A 65 8.59 2.75 -14.85
N THR A 66 9.42 2.85 -13.80
CA THR A 66 10.44 1.86 -13.46
C THR A 66 10.34 1.41 -12.00
N LEU A 67 10.91 0.23 -11.70
CA LEU A 67 10.99 -0.28 -10.33
C LEU A 67 11.92 0.58 -9.46
N VAL A 68 13.03 1.07 -10.02
CA VAL A 68 13.96 1.97 -9.33
C VAL A 68 13.23 3.22 -8.83
N GLU A 69 12.49 3.90 -9.69
CA GLU A 69 11.69 5.07 -9.30
C GLU A 69 10.58 4.74 -8.29
N ALA A 70 10.05 3.51 -8.31
CA ALA A 70 9.08 3.07 -7.32
C ALA A 70 9.74 2.87 -5.94
N MET A 71 10.96 2.32 -5.92
CA MET A 71 11.74 2.11 -4.71
C MET A 71 12.31 3.41 -4.14
N GLU A 72 12.81 4.32 -4.96
CA GLU A 72 13.25 5.65 -4.50
C GLU A 72 12.09 6.48 -3.92
N ALA A 73 10.86 6.21 -4.33
CA ALA A 73 9.66 6.84 -3.79
C ALA A 73 9.22 6.30 -2.42
N ILE A 74 9.95 5.34 -1.85
CA ILE A 74 9.80 4.93 -0.45
C ILE A 74 10.35 6.09 0.42
N ALA A 75 9.48 7.04 0.74
CA ALA A 75 9.84 8.19 1.57
C ALA A 75 9.66 7.86 3.06
N HIS A 76 10.74 8.05 3.83
CA HIS A 76 10.76 7.92 5.30
C HIS A 76 9.68 8.75 6.02
N GLU A 77 9.19 9.83 5.42
CA GLU A 77 8.12 10.66 5.99
C GLU A 77 6.75 9.96 6.04
N SER A 78 6.51 8.96 5.18
CA SER A 78 5.25 8.22 5.14
C SER A 78 5.22 7.06 6.13
N GLU A 79 6.38 6.54 6.54
CA GLU A 79 6.51 5.37 7.42
C GLU A 79 5.72 5.57 8.72
N ARG A 80 5.98 6.65 9.47
CA ARG A 80 5.30 6.90 10.76
C ARG A 80 3.78 6.98 10.66
N ARG A 81 3.26 7.56 9.58
CA ARG A 81 1.81 7.70 9.36
C ARG A 81 1.18 6.35 9.02
N ILE A 82 1.85 5.57 8.20
CA ILE A 82 1.42 4.23 7.79
C ILE A 82 1.50 3.27 8.99
N GLU A 83 2.58 3.31 9.77
CA GLU A 83 2.72 2.58 11.04
C GLU A 83 1.55 2.91 11.99
N SER A 84 1.33 4.19 12.27
CA SER A 84 0.26 4.62 13.18
C SER A 84 -1.15 4.22 12.69
N ALA A 85 -1.37 4.24 11.37
CA ALA A 85 -2.61 3.76 10.78
C ALA A 85 -2.73 2.24 10.87
N ALA A 86 -1.62 1.50 10.71
CA ALA A 86 -1.56 0.05 10.80
C ALA A 86 -1.84 -0.41 12.24
N ASP A 87 -1.21 0.21 13.24
CA ASP A 87 -1.44 -0.10 14.65
C ASP A 87 -2.91 0.10 15.05
N LEU A 88 -3.51 1.20 14.59
CA LEU A 88 -4.93 1.47 14.83
C LEU A 88 -5.82 0.42 14.15
N TRP A 89 -5.45 -0.05 12.96
CA TRP A 89 -6.20 -1.09 12.28
C TRP A 89 -6.04 -2.46 12.97
N LEU A 90 -4.81 -2.82 13.34
CA LEU A 90 -4.45 -4.08 13.98
C LEU A 90 -5.11 -4.22 15.35
N SER A 91 -5.07 -3.18 16.19
CA SER A 91 -5.71 -3.16 17.51
C SER A 91 -7.22 -3.38 17.50
N ARG A 92 -7.87 -3.22 16.34
CA ARG A 92 -9.30 -3.47 16.14
C ARG A 92 -9.64 -4.88 15.69
N GLN A 93 -8.63 -5.71 15.42
CA GLN A 93 -8.84 -7.09 15.01
C GLN A 93 -9.07 -7.97 16.24
N SER A 94 -10.08 -8.83 16.20
CA SER A 94 -10.43 -9.72 17.31
C SER A 94 -9.31 -10.71 17.67
N ASP A 95 -8.41 -10.99 16.73
CA ASP A 95 -7.30 -11.93 16.87
C ASP A 95 -5.91 -11.25 16.88
N TYR A 96 -5.87 -9.95 17.21
CA TYR A 96 -4.67 -9.10 17.22
C TYR A 96 -3.42 -9.79 17.79
N GLY A 97 -3.54 -10.48 18.93
CA GLY A 97 -2.39 -11.10 19.61
C GLY A 97 -1.69 -12.24 18.85
N ARG A 98 -2.25 -12.70 17.73
CA ARG A 98 -1.60 -13.70 16.85
C ARG A 98 -1.03 -13.09 15.58
N LEU A 99 -1.37 -11.85 15.27
CA LEU A 99 -1.06 -11.27 13.97
C LEU A 99 0.41 -10.87 13.88
N SER A 100 1.03 -11.26 12.78
CA SER A 100 2.29 -10.70 12.32
C SER A 100 2.00 -9.63 11.27
N VAL A 101 2.77 -8.55 11.28
CA VAL A 101 2.62 -7.45 10.33
C VAL A 101 3.85 -7.34 9.44
N ARG A 102 3.63 -7.05 8.16
CA ARG A 102 4.69 -6.75 7.20
C ARG A 102 4.32 -5.54 6.36
N PHE A 103 5.27 -4.63 6.18
CA PHE A 103 5.12 -3.46 5.33
C PHE A 103 5.71 -3.75 3.96
N ASP A 104 4.85 -3.77 2.95
CA ASP A 104 5.17 -4.17 1.58
C ASP A 104 4.83 -3.03 0.61
N MET A 105 5.34 -3.15 -0.62
CA MET A 105 4.99 -2.26 -1.72
C MET A 105 4.55 -3.10 -2.91
N VAL A 106 3.57 -2.60 -3.65
CA VAL A 106 3.31 -3.10 -5.01
C VAL A 106 3.59 -2.00 -6.03
N ALA A 107 4.60 -2.23 -6.87
CA ALA A 107 4.92 -1.38 -7.99
C ALA A 107 4.06 -1.76 -9.21
N VAL A 108 3.33 -0.79 -9.76
CA VAL A 108 2.54 -0.94 -10.99
C VAL A 108 3.25 -0.22 -12.12
N LEU A 109 3.84 -1.00 -13.01
CA LEU A 109 4.64 -0.51 -14.13
C LEU A 109 3.84 -0.61 -15.44
N PRO A 110 4.09 0.25 -16.44
CA PRO A 110 3.46 0.14 -17.75
C PRO A 110 3.71 -1.24 -18.39
N TRP A 111 2.64 -1.83 -18.95
CA TRP A 111 2.69 -3.06 -19.75
C TRP A 111 3.27 -4.28 -19.05
N ARG A 112 3.27 -4.29 -17.71
CA ARG A 112 3.81 -5.38 -16.90
C ARG A 112 2.83 -5.77 -15.80
N TRP A 113 2.92 -7.03 -15.39
CA TRP A 113 2.27 -7.48 -14.17
C TRP A 113 2.84 -6.73 -12.96
N PRO A 114 2.02 -6.38 -11.95
CA PRO A 114 2.52 -5.69 -10.76
C PRO A 114 3.64 -6.47 -10.06
N VAL A 115 4.65 -5.73 -9.61
CA VAL A 115 5.80 -6.27 -8.88
C VAL A 115 5.55 -6.02 -7.40
N HIS A 116 5.41 -7.09 -6.62
CA HIS A 116 5.25 -7.02 -5.17
C HIS A 116 6.62 -7.18 -4.51
N VAL A 117 7.01 -6.14 -3.78
CA VAL A 117 8.26 -6.02 -3.03
C VAL A 117 7.93 -6.17 -1.54
N GLU A 118 8.63 -7.07 -0.87
CA GLU A 118 8.40 -7.41 0.54
C GLU A 118 9.36 -6.66 1.47
N ASN A 119 8.95 -6.42 2.72
CA ASN A 119 9.80 -5.81 3.77
C ASN A 119 10.41 -4.48 3.36
N VAL A 120 9.58 -3.60 2.82
CA VAL A 120 10.00 -2.31 2.25
C VAL A 120 10.54 -1.36 3.31
N PHE A 121 10.07 -1.52 4.54
CA PHE A 121 10.76 -1.03 5.74
C PHE A 121 10.36 -1.89 6.94
N TYR A 122 11.21 -1.90 7.95
CA TYR A 122 10.92 -2.55 9.23
C TYR A 122 10.14 -1.55 10.08
N GLY A 123 8.88 -1.86 10.40
CA GLY A 123 8.16 -1.12 11.43
C GLY A 123 8.95 -1.17 12.72
N ARG A 124 8.91 -0.11 13.54
CA ARG A 124 9.69 -0.07 14.79
C ARG A 124 9.52 -1.36 15.63
N SER A 125 10.66 -1.97 15.97
CA SER A 125 10.80 -3.01 16.99
C SER A 125 10.29 -2.57 18.35
#